data_AF-A0AB73N312-F1
#
_entry.id   AF-A0AB73N312-F1
#
_cell.length_a   1.000
_cell.length_b   1.000
_cell.length_c   1.000
_cell.angle_alpha   90.00
_cell.angle_beta   90.00
_cell.angle_gamma   90.00
#
_symmetry.space_group_name_H-M   'P 1'
#
loop_
_entity.id
_entity.type
_entity.pdbx_description
1 polymer ?
#
loop_
_entity_poly.entity_id
_entity_poly.type
_entity_poly.pdbx_seq_one_letter_code
_entity_poly.pdbx_strand_id
1 'polypeptide(L)'
;MGTPVALLGRPGQARERLREALGLAGAQVVLEDEPAAVDVQMLRDAEPVAVLVALEPSIEDALEALEPAFNMPGVTVIFDEAELTVRREGWEAQRWVRHLAAKLHGHADVLPPGTESEPSLQPEPGLALVAHQHSDLQLDQHLEAAAHAFDSVPGDALFAHASMQEAAPVAVEKPGPTLGDSSTWGLVDEVAVVVRPRAEPDVAALSTGGLSLVDLEYGGSVTGAVLVVAGIGGPDAIRRLLAALPSEFPRTVLVRMTLDGGQYGNLVRQMGRVSALPVELGEPGQVVAPGKVYVLSDEVGVQQHAGALAFVAPADPAGLIAALPPADSAVLMLSGANEALVEASLALAEQGGWLAGQSTDGCYDPAAAARLARQGILTGDPAQLAQALAQRWPA
;
A
#
# COMPACT_ATOMS: atom_id res chain seq x y z
N MET A 1 -7.29 31.45 -17.67
CA MET A 1 -7.26 31.12 -19.12
C MET A 1 -6.57 29.77 -19.23
N GLY A 2 -7.09 28.86 -20.06
CA GLY A 2 -6.52 27.51 -20.18
C GLY A 2 -5.17 27.52 -20.88
N THR A 3 -4.34 26.52 -20.63
CA THR A 3 -3.04 26.35 -21.30
C THR A 3 -3.27 26.14 -22.81
N PRO A 4 -2.72 26.96 -23.71
CA PRO A 4 -2.92 26.81 -25.15
C PRO A 4 -2.14 25.61 -25.68
N VAL A 5 -2.85 24.65 -26.28
CA VAL A 5 -2.31 23.37 -26.76
C VAL A 5 -2.66 23.16 -28.22
N ALA A 6 -1.68 22.77 -29.04
CA ALA A 6 -1.92 22.25 -30.39
C ALA A 6 -2.12 20.73 -30.32
N LEU A 7 -3.21 20.22 -30.89
CA LEU A 7 -3.53 18.79 -30.96
C LEU A 7 -3.31 18.27 -32.38
N LEU A 8 -2.29 17.43 -32.57
CA LEU A 8 -1.93 16.88 -33.87
C LEU A 8 -2.30 15.39 -33.94
N GLY A 9 -3.08 15.00 -34.94
CA GLY A 9 -3.47 13.61 -35.13
C GLY A 9 -4.49 13.43 -36.25
N ARG A 10 -4.62 12.21 -36.75
CA ARG A 10 -5.61 11.89 -37.78
C ARG A 10 -7.04 12.04 -37.25
N PRO A 11 -8.02 12.40 -38.10
CA PRO A 11 -9.42 12.38 -37.70
C PRO A 11 -9.85 10.99 -37.24
N GLY A 12 -10.36 10.88 -36.01
CA GLY A 12 -10.80 9.60 -35.44
C GLY A 12 -10.98 9.63 -33.93
N GLN A 13 -11.31 8.47 -33.35
CA GLN A 13 -11.61 8.33 -31.93
C GLN A 13 -10.45 8.75 -31.01
N ALA A 14 -9.20 8.48 -31.41
CA ALA A 14 -8.03 8.87 -30.63
C ALA A 14 -7.94 10.39 -30.46
N ARG A 15 -8.08 11.14 -31.56
CA ARG A 15 -8.08 12.61 -31.54
C ARG A 15 -9.26 13.17 -30.74
N GLU A 16 -10.43 12.54 -30.84
CA GLU A 16 -11.60 12.93 -30.05
C GLU A 16 -11.38 12.76 -28.55
N ARG A 17 -10.84 11.60 -28.13
CA ARG A 17 -10.52 11.33 -26.72
C ARG A 17 -9.43 12.25 -26.17
N LEU A 18 -8.41 12.59 -26.97
CA LEU A 18 -7.39 13.55 -26.57
C LEU A 18 -7.98 14.96 -26.39
N ARG A 19 -8.88 15.38 -27.28
CA ARG A 19 -9.58 16.67 -27.16
C ARG A 19 -10.41 16.74 -25.88
N GLU A 20 -11.15 15.68 -25.56
CA GLU A 20 -11.92 15.57 -24.31
C GLU A 20 -10.99 15.62 -23.08
N ALA A 21 -9.88 14.89 -23.12
CA ALA A 21 -8.88 14.86 -22.05
C ALA A 21 -8.24 16.25 -21.83
N LEU A 22 -7.93 16.98 -22.89
CA LEU A 22 -7.43 18.36 -22.81
C LEU A 22 -8.47 19.29 -22.15
N GLY A 23 -9.74 19.15 -22.51
CA GLY A 23 -10.84 19.89 -21.88
C GLY A 23 -10.95 19.62 -20.37
N LEU A 24 -10.86 18.35 -19.98
CA LEU A 24 -10.85 17.95 -18.56
C LEU A 24 -9.59 18.43 -17.82
N ALA A 25 -8.46 18.49 -18.50
CA ALA A 25 -7.20 19.03 -17.97
C ALA A 25 -7.19 20.56 -17.88
N GLY A 26 -8.24 21.26 -18.35
CA GLY A 26 -8.30 22.73 -18.35
C GLY A 26 -7.42 23.39 -19.42
N ALA A 27 -7.00 22.63 -20.44
CA ALA A 27 -6.27 23.14 -21.59
C ALA A 27 -7.21 23.67 -22.67
N GLN A 28 -6.73 24.65 -23.43
CA GLN A 28 -7.44 25.23 -24.57
C GLN A 28 -6.78 24.74 -25.87
N VAL A 29 -7.55 24.08 -26.73
CA VAL A 29 -7.05 23.67 -28.05
C VAL A 29 -7.01 24.89 -28.98
N VAL A 30 -5.81 25.29 -29.42
CA VAL A 30 -5.59 26.47 -30.30
C VAL A 30 -5.39 26.10 -31.77
N LEU A 31 -4.93 24.87 -32.02
CA LEU A 31 -4.78 24.28 -33.35
C LEU A 31 -5.14 22.80 -33.26
N GLU A 32 -5.94 22.30 -34.20
CA GLU A 32 -6.28 20.88 -34.29
C GLU A 32 -6.29 20.45 -35.75
N ASP A 33 -5.34 19.59 -36.13
CA ASP A 33 -5.33 19.02 -37.48
C ASP A 33 -4.48 17.74 -37.58
N GLU A 34 -4.47 17.12 -38.75
CA GLU A 34 -3.53 16.06 -39.11
C GLU A 34 -2.12 16.64 -39.34
N PRO A 35 -1.03 15.97 -38.87
CA PRO A 35 0.33 16.49 -39.05
C PRO A 35 0.69 16.81 -40.50
N ALA A 36 0.18 16.05 -41.47
CA ALA A 36 0.43 16.27 -42.89
C ALA A 36 -0.24 17.54 -43.45
N ALA A 37 -1.24 18.09 -42.77
CA ALA A 37 -1.97 19.30 -43.14
C ALA A 37 -1.41 20.57 -42.46
N VAL A 38 -0.48 20.42 -41.51
CA VAL A 38 0.11 21.52 -40.74
C VAL A 38 1.53 21.76 -41.21
N ASP A 39 1.91 23.02 -41.34
CA ASP A 39 3.30 23.42 -41.53
C ASP A 39 3.86 24.10 -40.27
N VAL A 40 5.19 24.27 -40.24
CA VAL A 40 5.91 24.87 -39.11
C VAL A 40 5.44 26.31 -38.83
N GLN A 41 5.01 27.07 -39.84
CA GLN A 41 4.59 28.45 -39.66
C GLN A 41 3.19 28.52 -39.04
N MET A 42 2.26 27.69 -39.50
CA MET A 42 0.92 27.55 -38.93
C MET A 42 0.99 27.16 -37.45
N LEU A 43 1.89 26.24 -37.08
CA LEU A 43 2.07 25.85 -35.67
C LEU A 43 2.67 26.98 -34.82
N ARG A 44 3.53 27.84 -35.39
CA ARG A 44 4.05 29.04 -34.72
C ARG A 44 2.99 30.11 -34.52
N ASP A 45 2.23 30.39 -35.57
CA ASP A 45 1.21 31.45 -35.57
C ASP A 45 0.06 31.14 -34.58
N ALA A 46 -0.12 29.85 -34.23
CA ALA A 46 -1.05 29.40 -33.20
C ALA A 46 -0.55 29.61 -31.75
N GLU A 47 0.72 29.97 -31.56
CA GLU A 47 1.36 30.22 -30.27
C GLU A 47 1.07 29.16 -29.17
N PRO A 48 1.26 27.85 -29.43
CA PRO A 48 1.02 26.82 -28.43
C PRO A 48 2.10 26.81 -27.35
N VAL A 49 1.69 26.61 -26.10
CA VAL A 49 2.59 26.33 -24.97
C VAL A 49 2.94 24.83 -24.91
N ALA A 50 2.04 23.97 -25.42
CA ALA A 50 2.33 22.56 -25.59
C ALA A 50 1.75 22.01 -26.91
N VAL A 51 2.38 20.95 -27.43
CA VAL A 51 1.91 20.20 -28.60
C VAL A 51 1.64 18.77 -28.16
N LEU A 52 0.40 18.31 -28.31
CA LEU A 52 -0.02 16.94 -28.03
C LEU A 52 -0.19 16.19 -29.35
N VAL A 53 0.56 15.10 -29.53
CA VAL A 53 0.58 14.30 -30.76
C VAL A 53 -0.04 12.93 -30.50
N ALA A 54 -1.08 12.59 -31.25
CA ALA A 54 -1.65 11.24 -31.32
C ALA A 54 -0.79 10.36 -32.23
N LEU A 55 0.16 9.63 -31.66
CA LEU A 55 1.17 8.86 -32.38
C LEU A 55 0.55 7.62 -33.04
N GLU A 56 0.78 7.50 -34.35
CA GLU A 56 0.42 6.34 -35.19
C GLU A 56 1.47 6.14 -36.29
N PRO A 57 1.69 4.91 -36.80
CA PRO A 57 2.69 4.65 -37.83
C PRO A 57 2.49 5.47 -39.12
N SER A 58 1.25 5.81 -39.45
CA SER A 58 0.91 6.53 -40.68
C SER A 58 1.30 8.02 -40.70
N ILE A 59 1.63 8.60 -39.54
CA ILE A 59 1.94 10.04 -39.44
C ILE A 59 3.43 10.33 -39.17
N GLU A 60 4.28 9.29 -39.01
CA GLU A 60 5.69 9.44 -38.64
C GLU A 60 6.46 10.34 -39.61
N ASP A 61 6.33 10.11 -40.92
CA ASP A 61 7.00 10.92 -41.96
C ASP A 61 6.57 12.40 -41.90
N ALA A 62 5.32 12.69 -41.53
CA ALA A 62 4.81 14.05 -41.41
C ALA A 62 5.32 14.75 -40.13
N LEU A 63 5.63 14.00 -39.08
CA LEU A 63 6.21 14.53 -37.84
C LEU A 63 7.68 14.96 -38.05
N GLU A 64 8.44 14.26 -38.89
CA GLU A 64 9.83 14.64 -39.24
C GLU A 64 9.88 16.06 -39.83
N ALA A 65 8.92 16.41 -40.69
CA ALA A 65 8.81 17.75 -41.26
C ALA A 65 8.50 18.84 -40.22
N LEU A 66 7.91 18.48 -39.07
CA LEU A 66 7.55 19.39 -37.98
C LEU A 66 8.60 19.45 -36.86
N GLU A 67 9.68 18.67 -36.92
CA GLU A 67 10.79 18.71 -35.94
C GLU A 67 11.33 20.11 -35.62
N PRO A 68 11.49 21.03 -36.59
CA PRO A 68 11.94 22.39 -36.29
C PRO A 68 11.00 23.16 -35.36
N ALA A 69 9.70 22.82 -35.38
CA ALA A 69 8.72 23.41 -34.49
C ALA A 69 8.73 22.79 -33.09
N PHE A 70 8.94 21.48 -33.00
CA PHE A 70 9.01 20.76 -31.72
C PHE A 70 10.22 21.16 -30.88
N ASN A 71 11.30 21.61 -31.52
CA ASN A 71 12.52 22.07 -30.86
C ASN A 71 12.49 23.55 -30.43
N MET A 72 11.34 24.23 -30.52
CA MET A 72 11.23 25.62 -30.11
C MET A 72 11.31 25.76 -28.58
N PRO A 73 12.09 26.74 -28.07
CA PRO A 73 12.22 26.95 -26.64
C PRO A 73 10.87 27.38 -26.03
N GLY A 74 10.46 26.72 -24.94
CA GLY A 74 9.22 27.02 -24.23
C GLY A 74 8.00 26.24 -24.71
N VAL A 75 8.13 25.39 -25.73
CA VAL A 75 7.06 24.49 -26.19
C VAL A 75 7.28 23.10 -25.59
N THR A 76 6.29 22.56 -24.89
CA THR A 76 6.33 21.18 -24.38
C THR A 76 5.68 20.23 -25.38
N VAL A 77 6.41 19.24 -25.87
CA VAL A 77 5.86 18.24 -26.81
C VAL A 77 5.53 16.95 -26.06
N ILE A 78 4.30 16.48 -26.21
CA ILE A 78 3.77 15.27 -25.56
C ILE A 78 3.29 14.33 -26.66
N PHE A 79 3.82 13.11 -26.66
CA PHE A 79 3.36 12.04 -27.55
C PHE A 79 2.47 11.07 -26.77
N ASP A 80 1.32 10.71 -27.33
CA ASP A 80 0.43 9.67 -26.80
C ASP A 80 0.04 8.71 -27.91
N GLU A 81 0.13 7.40 -27.65
CA GLU A 81 -0.17 6.36 -28.63
C GLU A 81 -1.68 6.29 -28.89
N ALA A 82 -2.09 6.42 -30.15
CA ALA A 82 -3.49 6.55 -30.51
C ALA A 82 -4.31 5.29 -30.16
N GLU A 83 -3.74 4.10 -30.37
CA GLU A 83 -4.40 2.84 -30.00
C GLU A 83 -4.64 2.74 -28.48
N LEU A 84 -3.65 3.12 -27.67
CA LEU A 84 -3.80 3.10 -26.21
C LEU A 84 -4.79 4.15 -25.74
N THR A 85 -4.77 5.35 -26.34
CA THR A 85 -5.73 6.42 -26.04
C THR A 85 -7.17 5.94 -26.20
N VAL A 86 -7.47 5.19 -27.28
CA VAL A 86 -8.82 4.67 -27.55
C VAL A 86 -9.22 3.57 -26.56
N ARG A 87 -8.29 2.68 -26.19
CA ARG A 87 -8.56 1.55 -25.30
C ARG A 87 -8.70 1.93 -23.82
N ARG A 88 -8.26 3.14 -23.42
CA ARG A 88 -8.33 3.60 -22.03
C ARG A 88 -9.77 3.83 -21.59
N GLU A 89 -10.13 3.22 -20.46
CA GLU A 89 -11.45 3.35 -19.84
C GLU A 89 -11.35 3.51 -18.32
N GLY A 90 -12.46 3.96 -17.72
CA GLY A 90 -12.65 4.03 -16.28
C GLY A 90 -11.51 4.73 -15.53
N TRP A 91 -10.92 4.00 -14.57
CA TRP A 91 -9.87 4.52 -13.71
C TRP A 91 -8.59 4.89 -14.46
N GLU A 92 -8.23 4.13 -15.50
CA GLU A 92 -7.03 4.42 -16.29
C GLU A 92 -7.16 5.71 -17.08
N ALA A 93 -8.33 5.97 -17.67
CA ALA A 93 -8.62 7.21 -18.36
C ALA A 93 -8.52 8.42 -17.42
N GLN A 94 -9.11 8.34 -16.22
CA GLN A 94 -9.07 9.42 -15.22
C GLN A 94 -7.65 9.65 -14.68
N ARG A 95 -6.92 8.58 -14.37
CA ARG A 95 -5.51 8.68 -13.98
C ARG A 95 -4.71 9.37 -15.08
N TRP A 96 -4.87 8.91 -16.32
CA TRP A 96 -4.16 9.46 -17.46
C TRP A 96 -4.44 10.95 -17.66
N VAL A 97 -5.71 11.39 -17.63
CA VAL A 97 -6.09 12.82 -17.73
C VAL A 97 -5.36 13.67 -16.69
N ARG A 98 -5.28 13.20 -15.45
CA ARG A 98 -4.58 13.91 -14.38
C ARG A 98 -3.06 13.95 -14.60
N HIS A 99 -2.46 12.86 -15.07
CA HIS A 99 -1.05 12.84 -15.47
C HIS A 99 -0.78 13.75 -16.68
N LEU A 100 -1.71 13.83 -17.64
CA LEU A 100 -1.65 14.76 -18.76
C LEU A 100 -1.71 16.21 -18.26
N ALA A 101 -2.65 16.52 -17.36
CA ALA A 101 -2.75 17.83 -16.73
C ALA A 101 -1.44 18.22 -16.00
N ALA A 102 -0.85 17.29 -15.26
CA ALA A 102 0.42 17.53 -14.56
C ALA A 102 1.57 17.85 -15.53
N LYS A 103 1.67 17.11 -16.64
CA LYS A 103 2.65 17.38 -17.71
C LYS A 103 2.43 18.73 -18.38
N LEU A 104 1.18 19.08 -18.69
CA LEU A 104 0.83 20.35 -19.33
C LEU A 104 1.13 21.56 -18.44
N HIS A 105 0.99 21.42 -17.12
CA HIS A 105 1.25 22.49 -16.15
C HIS A 105 2.65 22.44 -15.52
N GLY A 106 3.49 21.47 -15.90
CA GLY A 106 4.87 21.37 -15.44
C GLY A 106 5.02 21.00 -13.95
N HIS A 107 4.04 20.32 -13.35
CA HIS A 107 4.13 19.83 -11.97
C HIS A 107 4.09 18.30 -11.91
N ALA A 108 4.54 17.74 -10.78
CA ALA A 108 4.53 16.30 -10.53
C ALA A 108 3.32 15.83 -9.72
N ASP A 109 2.47 16.76 -9.26
CA ASP A 109 1.27 16.39 -8.51
C ASP A 109 0.24 15.72 -9.42
N VAL A 110 -0.02 14.45 -9.13
CA VAL A 110 -0.94 13.58 -9.83
C VAL A 110 -1.82 12.88 -8.82
N LEU A 111 -2.21 13.53 -7.72
CA LEU A 111 -3.12 12.94 -6.75
C LEU A 111 -4.55 13.49 -6.93
N PRO A 112 -5.62 12.74 -6.57
CA PRO A 112 -6.99 13.21 -6.76
C PRO A 112 -7.27 14.34 -5.76
N PRO A 113 -8.20 15.27 -6.05
CA PRO A 113 -8.64 16.24 -5.07
C PRO A 113 -9.07 15.53 -3.76
N GLY A 114 -8.60 16.02 -2.60
CA GLY A 114 -8.81 15.38 -1.29
C GLY A 114 -7.68 14.45 -0.82
N THR A 115 -6.55 14.43 -1.53
CA THR A 115 -5.31 13.79 -1.08
C THR A 115 -4.18 14.79 -0.86
N GLU A 116 -4.50 16.09 -0.89
CA GLU A 116 -3.66 17.09 -0.23
C GLU A 116 -3.30 16.59 1.17
N SER A 117 -2.05 16.78 1.57
CA SER A 117 -1.64 16.47 2.94
C SER A 117 -2.48 17.34 3.87
N GLU A 118 -3.45 16.72 4.55
CA GLU A 118 -4.18 17.43 5.60
C GLU A 118 -3.15 17.96 6.59
N PRO A 119 -3.16 19.25 6.92
CA PRO A 119 -2.32 19.75 8.00
C PRO A 119 -2.62 18.88 9.20
N SER A 120 -1.57 18.36 9.84
CA SER A 120 -1.70 17.47 10.98
C SER A 120 -2.60 18.12 12.03
N LEU A 121 -3.85 17.65 12.11
CA LEU A 121 -4.80 18.01 13.16
C LEU A 121 -4.47 17.31 14.48
N GLN A 122 -3.36 16.57 14.53
CA GLN A 122 -2.80 16.10 15.78
C GLN A 122 -2.39 17.34 16.58
N PRO A 123 -2.96 17.57 17.77
CA PRO A 123 -2.44 18.56 18.67
C PRO A 123 -0.99 18.19 18.98
N GLU A 124 -0.06 18.99 18.47
CA GLU A 124 1.34 18.91 18.87
C GLU A 124 1.40 19.09 20.40
N PRO A 125 2.17 18.27 21.13
CA PRO A 125 2.43 18.50 22.55
C PRO A 125 2.82 19.97 22.73
N GLY A 126 2.09 20.66 23.61
CA GLY A 126 2.05 22.12 23.67
C GLY A 126 3.43 22.77 23.54
N LEU A 127 3.47 23.88 22.82
CA LEU A 127 4.62 24.78 22.68
C LEU A 127 5.45 24.73 23.96
N ALA A 128 6.72 24.33 23.87
CA ALA A 128 7.59 24.29 25.04
C ALA A 128 7.64 25.70 25.63
N LEU A 129 6.75 25.96 26.57
CA LEU A 129 6.73 27.17 27.36
C LEU A 129 8.05 27.11 28.08
N VAL A 130 9.01 27.91 27.60
CA VAL A 130 10.24 28.20 28.34
C VAL A 130 9.76 28.49 29.75
N ALA A 131 10.22 27.69 30.71
CA ALA A 131 9.83 27.84 32.10
C ALA A 131 10.01 29.32 32.43
N HIS A 132 8.91 30.07 32.50
CA HIS A 132 8.99 31.46 32.84
C HIS A 132 9.61 31.44 34.22
N GLN A 133 10.79 32.05 34.35
CA GLN A 133 11.46 32.24 35.62
C GLN A 133 10.39 32.59 36.63
N HIS A 134 10.26 31.77 37.68
CA HIS A 134 9.24 31.91 38.72
C HIS A 134 9.03 33.39 38.99
N SER A 135 7.88 33.92 38.58
CA SER A 135 7.57 35.31 38.86
C SER A 135 7.47 35.41 40.37
N ASP A 136 8.19 36.33 41.01
CA ASP A 136 8.13 36.60 42.45
C ASP A 136 6.77 37.17 42.91
N LEU A 137 5.70 36.90 42.18
CA LEU A 137 4.36 37.36 42.47
C LEU A 137 3.79 36.54 43.63
N GLN A 138 3.12 37.24 44.55
CA GLN A 138 2.40 36.60 45.64
C GLN A 138 1.22 35.78 45.10
N LEU A 139 0.87 34.69 45.79
CA LEU A 139 -0.15 33.73 45.38
C LEU A 139 -1.49 34.39 45.01
N ASP A 140 -1.88 35.44 45.72
CA ASP A 140 -3.12 36.19 45.48
C ASP A 140 -3.16 36.83 44.08
N GLN A 141 -2.02 37.30 43.58
CA GLN A 141 -1.91 37.92 42.26
C GLN A 141 -1.98 36.87 41.15
N HIS A 142 -1.51 35.64 41.41
CA HIS A 142 -1.68 34.51 40.50
C HIS A 142 -3.14 34.06 40.42
N LEU A 143 -3.84 34.04 41.55
CA LEU A 143 -5.27 33.70 41.61
C LEU A 143 -6.12 34.70 40.82
N GLU A 144 -5.83 35.99 40.93
CA GLU A 144 -6.56 37.03 40.21
C GLU A 144 -6.27 37.01 38.70
N ALA A 145 -5.01 36.78 38.30
CA ALA A 145 -4.65 36.59 36.89
C ALA A 145 -5.29 35.33 36.29
N ALA A 146 -5.35 34.22 37.04
CA ALA A 146 -6.00 32.99 36.60
C ALA A 146 -7.52 33.16 36.46
N ALA A 147 -8.16 33.90 37.38
CA ALA A 147 -9.59 34.23 37.29
C ALA A 147 -9.91 35.04 36.02
N HIS A 148 -9.05 35.98 35.63
CA HIS A 148 -9.21 36.71 34.37
C HIS A 148 -8.94 35.86 33.13
N ALA A 149 -7.98 34.95 33.18
CA ALA A 149 -7.69 34.05 32.06
C ALA A 149 -8.82 33.03 31.84
N PHE A 150 -9.52 32.62 32.91
CA PHE A 150 -10.60 31.64 32.87
C PHE A 150 -11.71 32.00 31.87
N ASP A 151 -12.07 33.28 31.77
CA ASP A 151 -13.10 33.76 30.84
C ASP A 151 -12.70 33.63 29.35
N SER A 152 -11.41 33.46 29.07
CA SER A 152 -10.86 33.33 27.70
C SER A 152 -10.58 31.89 27.28
N VAL A 153 -10.63 30.94 28.20
CA VAL A 153 -10.40 29.52 27.90
C VAL A 153 -11.71 28.89 27.40
N PRO A 154 -11.76 28.33 26.18
CA PRO A 154 -12.93 27.61 25.70
C PRO A 154 -13.24 26.42 26.62
N GLY A 155 -14.39 26.45 27.29
CA GLY A 155 -14.84 25.34 28.13
C GLY A 155 -15.52 24.24 27.31
N ASP A 156 -15.25 22.98 27.66
CA ASP A 156 -16.03 21.85 27.14
C ASP A 156 -17.45 21.94 27.71
N ALA A 157 -18.41 22.39 26.89
CA ALA A 157 -19.81 22.55 27.27
C ALA A 157 -20.51 21.23 27.67
N LEU A 158 -19.80 20.10 27.58
CA LEU A 158 -20.29 18.76 27.91
C LEU A 158 -20.34 18.46 29.42
N PHE A 159 -19.65 19.22 30.27
CA PHE A 159 -19.57 18.94 31.73
C PHE A 159 -20.16 20.03 32.66
N ALA A 160 -20.80 21.07 32.11
CA ALA A 160 -21.32 22.20 32.90
C ALA A 160 -22.70 21.97 33.56
N HIS A 161 -23.08 20.73 33.86
CA HIS A 161 -24.32 20.44 34.58
C HIS A 161 -24.12 19.35 35.65
N ALA A 162 -23.58 19.75 36.80
CA ALA A 162 -23.98 19.29 38.14
C ALA A 162 -22.99 19.78 39.21
N SER A 163 -23.18 21.01 39.72
CA SER A 163 -22.72 21.36 41.08
C SER A 163 -23.26 22.73 41.51
N MET A 164 -24.58 22.87 41.52
CA MET A 164 -25.25 23.75 42.47
C MET A 164 -26.26 22.92 43.25
N GLN A 165 -25.77 22.18 44.25
CA GLN A 165 -26.61 21.72 45.34
C GLN A 165 -25.76 21.61 46.62
N GLU A 166 -25.98 22.61 47.48
CA GLU A 166 -25.87 22.69 48.94
C GLU A 166 -24.83 21.86 49.72
N ALA A 167 -24.11 22.60 50.57
CA ALA A 167 -23.12 22.15 51.53
C ALA A 167 -23.68 21.27 52.68
N ALA A 168 -22.92 20.24 53.07
CA ALA A 168 -22.92 19.61 54.40
C ALA A 168 -21.58 18.86 54.64
N PRO A 169 -21.15 18.60 55.90
CA PRO A 169 -19.77 18.82 56.33
C PRO A 169 -18.80 17.63 56.22
N VAL A 170 -17.53 18.03 56.28
CA VAL A 170 -16.24 17.31 56.30
C VAL A 170 -16.22 16.01 57.13
N ALA A 171 -15.70 14.93 56.53
CA ALA A 171 -15.21 13.76 57.26
C ALA A 171 -14.05 13.04 56.54
N VAL A 172 -12.87 13.15 57.17
CA VAL A 172 -11.74 12.19 57.23
C VAL A 172 -10.93 11.94 55.94
N GLU A 173 -9.76 12.60 55.89
CA GLU A 173 -8.61 12.26 55.05
C GLU A 173 -8.24 10.78 55.15
N LYS A 174 -8.18 10.11 54.00
CA LYS A 174 -7.37 8.89 53.82
C LYS A 174 -5.98 9.34 53.31
N PRO A 175 -4.88 8.86 53.90
CA PRO A 175 -3.56 9.26 53.43
C PRO A 175 -3.29 8.65 52.05
N GLY A 176 -2.99 9.52 51.08
CA GLY A 176 -2.38 9.12 49.82
C GLY A 176 -0.96 8.58 50.05
N PRO A 177 -0.41 7.81 49.11
CA PRO A 177 0.92 7.24 49.24
C PRO A 177 1.95 8.37 49.37
N THR A 178 2.72 8.36 50.46
CA THR A 178 3.85 9.28 50.65
C THR A 178 4.96 8.89 49.69
N LEU A 179 5.28 9.77 48.73
CA LEU A 179 6.55 9.69 48.00
C LEU A 179 7.70 9.79 49.03
N GLY A 180 8.64 8.85 48.93
CA GLY A 180 9.78 8.77 49.84
C GLY A 180 10.65 10.03 49.82
N ASP A 181 11.24 10.29 50.98
CA ASP A 181 12.12 11.41 51.28
C ASP A 181 13.27 11.53 50.27
N SER A 182 13.30 12.64 49.53
CA SER A 182 14.25 12.93 48.44
C SER A 182 15.65 13.32 48.93
N SER A 183 15.85 13.35 50.25
CA SER A 183 17.09 13.77 50.92
C SER A 183 18.28 12.81 50.74
N THR A 184 18.10 11.68 50.05
CA THR A 184 19.16 10.68 49.80
C THR A 184 19.79 10.74 48.40
N TRP A 185 19.32 11.64 47.54
CA TRP A 185 19.82 11.79 46.17
C TRP A 185 20.93 12.85 46.14
N GLY A 186 22.00 12.58 46.88
CA GLY A 186 23.25 13.34 46.80
C GLY A 186 24.11 12.85 45.64
N LEU A 187 24.56 13.77 44.78
CA LEU A 187 25.53 13.51 43.74
C LEU A 187 26.84 13.04 44.38
N VAL A 188 27.21 11.78 44.16
CA VAL A 188 28.55 11.28 44.46
C VAL A 188 29.49 11.67 43.31
N ASP A 189 30.39 12.59 43.62
CA ASP A 189 31.47 13.04 42.75
C ASP A 189 32.59 11.98 42.82
N GLU A 190 32.62 11.08 41.83
CA GLU A 190 33.73 10.22 41.37
C GLU A 190 33.20 8.87 40.85
N VAL A 191 32.93 8.80 39.54
CA VAL A 191 32.76 7.52 38.84
C VAL A 191 34.15 7.06 38.37
N ALA A 192 34.75 6.14 39.10
CA ALA A 192 35.95 5.44 38.66
C ALA A 192 35.61 4.48 37.50
N VAL A 193 36.02 4.84 36.27
CA VAL A 193 35.89 3.96 35.10
C VAL A 193 36.92 2.83 35.20
N VAL A 194 36.46 1.64 35.61
CA VAL A 194 37.26 0.42 35.57
C VAL A 194 37.26 -0.13 34.14
N VAL A 195 38.36 0.11 33.41
CA VAL A 195 38.61 -0.57 32.13
C VAL A 195 38.97 -2.02 32.42
N ARG A 196 38.05 -2.94 32.11
CA ARG A 196 38.31 -4.39 32.14
C ARG A 196 38.99 -4.79 30.81
N PRO A 197 40.17 -5.42 30.84
CA PRO A 197 40.74 -5.98 29.62
C PRO A 197 39.87 -7.15 29.14
N ARG A 198 39.56 -7.17 27.85
CA ARG A 198 38.76 -8.22 27.22
C ARG A 198 39.63 -9.48 27.11
N ALA A 199 39.33 -10.50 27.90
CA ALA A 199 39.90 -11.83 27.71
C ALA A 199 39.28 -12.47 26.46
N GLU A 200 40.10 -13.10 25.63
CA GLU A 200 39.61 -13.91 24.52
C GLU A 200 38.83 -15.11 25.06
N PRO A 201 37.66 -15.44 24.46
CA PRO A 201 36.84 -16.53 24.95
C PRO A 201 37.53 -17.87 24.70
N ASP A 202 37.82 -18.61 25.77
CA ASP A 202 38.35 -19.97 25.69
C ASP A 202 37.25 -20.95 25.28
N VAL A 203 37.16 -21.19 23.97
CA VAL A 203 36.23 -22.13 23.34
C VAL A 203 36.45 -23.59 23.79
N ALA A 204 37.60 -23.93 24.37
CA ALA A 204 37.88 -25.28 24.84
C ALA A 204 37.19 -25.61 26.18
N ALA A 205 36.71 -24.60 26.92
CA ALA A 205 35.95 -24.79 28.16
C ALA A 205 34.46 -25.13 27.91
N LEU A 206 34.00 -25.10 26.66
CA LEU A 206 32.64 -25.48 26.29
C LEU A 206 32.52 -27.01 26.32
N SER A 207 32.07 -27.55 27.45
CA SER A 207 31.82 -28.99 27.59
C SER A 207 30.63 -29.42 26.73
N THR A 208 30.92 -30.06 25.60
CA THR A 208 29.94 -30.67 24.67
C THR A 208 29.46 -32.05 25.13
N GLY A 209 29.94 -32.55 26.28
CA GLY A 209 29.74 -33.93 26.76
C GLY A 209 28.31 -34.33 27.15
N GLY A 210 27.34 -33.43 27.03
CA GLY A 210 25.91 -33.71 27.24
C GLY A 210 25.00 -33.28 26.09
N LEU A 211 25.56 -32.76 24.99
CA LEU A 211 24.79 -32.34 23.82
C LEU A 211 24.57 -33.54 22.91
N SER A 212 23.51 -34.29 23.19
CA SER A 212 22.95 -35.24 22.23
C SER A 212 22.09 -34.44 21.25
N LEU A 213 22.33 -34.61 19.95
CA LEU A 213 21.33 -34.28 18.93
C LEU A 213 20.14 -35.21 19.20
N VAL A 214 19.19 -34.73 19.97
CA VAL A 214 17.85 -35.29 19.94
C VAL A 214 17.33 -34.85 18.59
N ASP A 215 17.10 -35.81 17.67
CA ASP A 215 16.17 -35.57 16.59
C ASP A 215 14.91 -35.07 17.26
N LEU A 216 14.66 -33.77 17.20
CA LEU A 216 13.37 -33.22 17.53
C LEU A 216 12.45 -33.97 16.58
N GLU A 217 11.74 -34.96 17.12
CA GLU A 217 10.56 -35.50 16.48
C GLU A 217 9.62 -34.31 16.32
N TYR A 218 9.76 -33.62 15.18
CA TYR A 218 8.84 -32.61 14.69
C TYR A 218 7.57 -33.38 14.33
N GLY A 219 6.84 -33.82 15.34
CA GLY A 219 5.43 -34.17 15.27
C GLY A 219 4.55 -32.92 15.09
N GLY A 220 5.12 -31.83 14.57
CA GLY A 220 4.36 -30.65 14.19
C GLY A 220 3.52 -31.01 12.96
N SER A 221 2.20 -30.86 13.07
CA SER A 221 1.32 -31.00 11.92
C SER A 221 1.84 -30.11 10.80
N VAL A 222 2.09 -30.71 9.63
CA VAL A 222 2.52 -29.97 8.44
C VAL A 222 1.49 -28.87 8.19
N THR A 223 1.88 -27.63 8.40
CA THR A 223 0.98 -26.48 8.30
C THR A 223 1.04 -25.93 6.90
N GLY A 224 -0.10 -25.95 6.21
CA GLY A 224 -0.22 -25.41 4.86
C GLY A 224 -0.48 -23.91 4.83
N ALA A 225 -0.77 -23.40 3.64
CA ALA A 225 -0.96 -21.99 3.37
C ALA A 225 -2.10 -21.75 2.38
N VAL A 226 -2.64 -20.54 2.40
CA VAL A 226 -3.54 -20.04 1.34
C VAL A 226 -2.70 -19.28 0.33
N LEU A 227 -2.54 -19.80 -0.88
CA LEU A 227 -1.89 -19.07 -1.98
C LEU A 227 -2.95 -18.33 -2.81
N VAL A 228 -2.80 -17.02 -2.93
CA VAL A 228 -3.60 -16.14 -3.77
C VAL A 228 -2.77 -15.77 -4.99
N VAL A 229 -3.23 -16.15 -6.17
CA VAL A 229 -2.63 -15.79 -7.45
C VAL A 229 -3.49 -14.73 -8.11
N ALA A 230 -2.89 -13.63 -8.56
CA ALA A 230 -3.58 -12.53 -9.22
C ALA A 230 -2.66 -11.84 -10.26
N GLY A 231 -3.23 -10.94 -11.05
CA GLY A 231 -2.49 -10.10 -12.00
C GLY A 231 -3.21 -8.77 -12.24
N ILE A 232 -3.53 -8.45 -13.50
CA ILE A 232 -4.23 -7.20 -13.83
C ILE A 232 -5.63 -7.18 -13.18
N GLY A 233 -5.95 -6.08 -12.48
CA GLY A 233 -7.14 -5.96 -11.65
C GLY A 233 -7.08 -6.73 -10.31
N GLY A 234 -5.99 -7.47 -10.08
CA GLY A 234 -5.69 -8.21 -8.85
C GLY A 234 -5.67 -7.37 -7.58
N PRO A 235 -5.13 -6.13 -7.54
CA PRO A 235 -5.05 -5.36 -6.30
C PRO A 235 -6.42 -5.14 -5.64
N ASP A 236 -7.48 -4.88 -6.41
CA ASP A 236 -8.83 -4.74 -5.86
C ASP A 236 -9.40 -6.07 -5.37
N ALA A 237 -9.21 -7.15 -6.12
CA ALA A 237 -9.67 -8.48 -5.72
C ALA A 237 -8.99 -8.93 -4.42
N ILE A 238 -7.68 -8.74 -4.29
CA ILE A 238 -6.91 -9.04 -3.07
C ILE A 238 -7.39 -8.13 -1.92
N ARG A 239 -7.58 -6.83 -2.16
CA ARG A 239 -8.10 -5.89 -1.16
C ARG A 239 -9.44 -6.36 -0.58
N ARG A 240 -10.36 -6.77 -1.44
CA ARG A 240 -11.70 -7.27 -1.05
C ARG A 240 -11.61 -8.59 -0.29
N LEU A 241 -10.74 -9.51 -0.71
CA LEU A 241 -10.48 -10.76 0.00
C LEU A 241 -9.94 -10.49 1.41
N LEU A 242 -8.86 -9.69 1.52
CA LEU A 242 -8.17 -9.44 2.78
C LEU A 242 -9.01 -8.61 3.76
N ALA A 243 -9.85 -7.69 3.28
CA ALA A 243 -10.78 -6.94 4.11
C ALA A 243 -11.89 -7.81 4.72
N ALA A 244 -12.17 -8.97 4.14
CA ALA A 244 -13.19 -9.90 4.60
C ALA A 244 -12.64 -11.07 5.44
N LEU A 245 -11.31 -11.20 5.56
CA LEU A 245 -10.68 -12.19 6.42
C LEU A 245 -10.70 -11.75 7.90
N PRO A 246 -10.93 -12.68 8.85
CA PRO A 246 -10.90 -12.36 10.27
C PRO A 246 -9.47 -12.08 10.77
N SER A 247 -9.35 -11.28 11.84
CA SER A 247 -8.07 -10.93 12.46
C SER A 247 -7.32 -12.12 13.08
N GLU A 248 -8.03 -13.19 13.41
CA GLU A 248 -7.50 -14.41 14.03
C GLU A 248 -7.41 -15.58 13.03
N PHE A 249 -7.39 -15.29 11.72
CA PHE A 249 -7.28 -16.33 10.69
C PHE A 249 -5.99 -17.15 10.88
N PRO A 250 -6.05 -18.48 11.10
CA PRO A 250 -4.92 -19.24 11.61
C PRO A 250 -3.90 -19.66 10.54
N ARG A 251 -4.22 -19.52 9.25
CA ARG A 251 -3.32 -19.84 8.14
C ARG A 251 -2.63 -18.60 7.62
N THR A 252 -1.41 -18.79 7.11
CA THR A 252 -0.75 -17.73 6.36
C THR A 252 -1.42 -17.55 5.00
N VAL A 253 -1.44 -16.32 4.50
CA VAL A 253 -1.89 -16.00 3.14
C VAL A 253 -0.68 -15.56 2.32
N LEU A 254 -0.32 -16.32 1.30
CA LEU A 254 0.73 -15.98 0.35
C LEU A 254 0.08 -15.29 -0.85
N VAL A 255 0.46 -14.06 -1.14
CA VAL A 255 -0.07 -13.29 -2.27
C VAL A 255 1.01 -13.22 -3.34
N ARG A 256 0.73 -13.80 -4.50
CA ARG A 256 1.56 -13.70 -5.69
C ARG A 256 0.82 -12.91 -6.77
N MET A 257 1.42 -11.80 -7.15
CA MET A 257 0.90 -10.95 -8.21
C MET A 257 2.07 -10.39 -9.00
N THR A 258 2.13 -10.70 -10.30
CA THR A 258 3.20 -10.20 -11.16
C THR A 258 3.06 -8.68 -11.27
N LEU A 259 4.12 -7.99 -10.85
CA LEU A 259 4.19 -6.54 -10.84
C LEU A 259 5.44 -6.11 -11.61
N ASP A 260 5.25 -5.29 -12.64
CA ASP A 260 6.37 -4.66 -13.34
C ASP A 260 7.16 -3.78 -12.37
N GLY A 261 8.49 -3.71 -12.51
CA GLY A 261 9.32 -2.71 -11.83
C GLY A 261 9.34 -2.75 -10.29
N GLY A 262 9.16 -3.92 -9.67
CA GLY A 262 9.47 -4.14 -8.25
C GLY A 262 8.55 -3.45 -7.24
N GLN A 263 7.31 -3.12 -7.63
CA GLN A 263 6.38 -2.34 -6.80
C GLN A 263 5.71 -3.11 -5.65
N TYR A 264 6.27 -4.25 -5.24
CA TYR A 264 5.73 -5.10 -4.17
C TYR A 264 5.57 -4.35 -2.83
N GLY A 265 6.48 -3.43 -2.50
CA GLY A 265 6.36 -2.60 -1.29
C GLY A 265 5.14 -1.65 -1.30
N ASN A 266 4.68 -1.22 -2.48
CA ASN A 266 3.44 -0.45 -2.59
C ASN A 266 2.23 -1.33 -2.29
N LEU A 267 2.22 -2.55 -2.83
CA LEU A 267 1.16 -3.51 -2.58
C LEU A 267 1.07 -3.88 -1.10
N VAL A 268 2.21 -4.15 -0.44
CA VAL A 268 2.26 -4.40 1.01
C VAL A 268 1.62 -3.26 1.79
N ARG A 269 1.99 -2.00 1.50
CA ARG A 269 1.41 -0.82 2.16
C ARG A 269 -0.09 -0.67 1.89
N GLN A 270 -0.54 -0.95 0.67
CA GLN A 270 -1.95 -0.85 0.30
C GLN A 270 -2.79 -1.94 0.97
N MET A 271 -2.32 -3.19 0.95
CA MET A 271 -2.99 -4.32 1.57
C MET A 271 -3.00 -4.20 3.10
N GLY A 272 -1.91 -3.73 3.70
CA GLY A 272 -1.81 -3.51 5.15
C GLY A 272 -2.79 -2.46 5.70
N ARG A 273 -3.30 -1.55 4.87
CA ARG A 273 -4.34 -0.59 5.28
C ARG A 273 -5.73 -1.20 5.41
N VAL A 274 -5.97 -2.34 4.76
CA VAL A 274 -7.31 -2.98 4.70
C VAL A 274 -7.36 -4.33 5.41
N SER A 275 -6.22 -5.01 5.53
CA SER A 275 -6.16 -6.32 6.17
C SER A 275 -6.12 -6.19 7.69
N ALA A 276 -6.87 -7.04 8.38
CA ALA A 276 -6.74 -7.19 9.82
C ALA A 276 -5.47 -7.99 10.21
N LEU A 277 -4.93 -8.77 9.28
CA LEU A 277 -3.69 -9.53 9.46
C LEU A 277 -2.47 -8.65 9.10
N PRO A 278 -1.32 -8.83 9.77
CA PRO A 278 -0.08 -8.16 9.37
C PRO A 278 0.31 -8.54 7.94
N VAL A 279 0.62 -7.53 7.12
CA VAL A 279 1.06 -7.72 5.73
C VAL A 279 2.54 -7.37 5.60
N GLU A 280 3.33 -8.31 5.10
CA GLU A 280 4.78 -8.20 4.97
C GLU A 280 5.24 -8.68 3.57
N LEU A 281 6.49 -8.34 3.19
CA LEU A 281 7.14 -8.93 2.01
C LEU A 281 7.76 -10.27 2.42
N GLY A 282 7.59 -11.31 1.60
CA GLY A 282 8.27 -12.59 1.82
C GLY A 282 9.74 -12.52 1.42
N GLU A 283 10.65 -12.70 2.37
CA GLU A 283 12.09 -12.64 2.14
C GLU A 283 12.72 -14.05 2.10
N PRO A 284 13.55 -14.39 1.09
CA PRO A 284 14.21 -15.69 1.03
C PRO A 284 14.99 -16.03 2.31
N GLY A 285 14.85 -17.26 2.80
CA GLY A 285 15.44 -17.75 4.04
C GLY A 285 14.58 -17.51 5.29
N GLN A 286 13.55 -16.66 5.22
CA GLN A 286 12.60 -16.47 6.32
C GLN A 286 11.64 -17.66 6.42
N VAL A 287 11.36 -18.08 7.67
CA VAL A 287 10.32 -19.08 7.96
C VAL A 287 8.94 -18.44 7.88
N VAL A 288 8.02 -19.12 7.21
CA VAL A 288 6.65 -18.67 7.01
C VAL A 288 5.86 -18.81 8.31
N ALA A 289 5.44 -17.66 8.86
CA ALA A 289 4.63 -17.63 10.08
C ALA A 289 3.12 -17.67 9.78
N PRO A 290 2.30 -18.35 10.61
CA PRO A 290 0.84 -18.31 10.52
C PRO A 290 0.28 -16.93 10.89
N GLY A 291 -1.00 -16.69 10.56
CA GLY A 291 -1.68 -15.45 10.93
C GLY A 291 -1.13 -14.18 10.28
N LYS A 292 -0.48 -14.31 9.12
CA LYS A 292 0.11 -13.20 8.37
C LYS A 292 -0.24 -13.30 6.89
N VAL A 293 -0.10 -12.17 6.20
CA VAL A 293 -0.13 -12.09 4.75
C VAL A 293 1.27 -11.78 4.25
N TYR A 294 1.79 -12.57 3.33
CA TYR A 294 3.08 -12.32 2.68
C TYR A 294 2.88 -12.04 1.20
N VAL A 295 3.34 -10.88 0.74
CA VAL A 295 3.45 -10.58 -0.68
C VAL A 295 4.76 -11.17 -1.21
N LEU A 296 4.67 -11.98 -2.26
CA LEU A 296 5.83 -12.64 -2.87
C LEU A 296 6.24 -11.91 -4.14
N SER A 297 7.55 -11.68 -4.28
CA SER A 297 8.13 -11.25 -5.56
C SER A 297 8.15 -12.43 -6.54
N ASP A 298 8.26 -12.16 -7.84
CA ASP A 298 8.17 -13.22 -8.88
C ASP A 298 9.17 -14.38 -8.72
N GLU A 299 10.35 -14.12 -8.16
CA GLU A 299 11.39 -15.15 -7.95
C GLU A 299 11.24 -15.90 -6.62
N VAL A 300 10.35 -15.47 -5.74
CA VAL A 300 10.17 -16.04 -4.40
C VAL A 300 9.12 -17.13 -4.43
N GLY A 301 9.48 -18.30 -3.89
CA GLY A 301 8.58 -19.42 -3.66
C GLY A 301 8.66 -19.89 -2.21
N VAL A 302 8.14 -21.08 -1.95
CA VAL A 302 8.24 -21.75 -0.65
C VAL A 302 8.80 -23.16 -0.80
N GLN A 303 9.42 -23.65 0.26
CA GLN A 303 9.84 -25.04 0.39
C GLN A 303 9.51 -25.53 1.80
N GLN A 304 9.18 -26.81 1.94
CA GLN A 304 9.07 -27.43 3.26
C GLN A 304 10.46 -27.65 3.88
N HIS A 305 10.62 -27.18 5.10
CA HIS A 305 11.79 -27.38 5.93
C HIS A 305 11.35 -27.73 7.36
N ALA A 306 11.68 -28.93 7.83
CA ALA A 306 11.35 -29.42 9.18
C ALA A 306 9.86 -29.25 9.57
N GLY A 307 8.93 -29.53 8.64
CA GLY A 307 7.48 -29.44 8.88
C GLY A 307 6.89 -28.03 8.81
N ALA A 308 7.72 -27.01 8.56
CA ALA A 308 7.30 -25.63 8.30
C ALA A 308 7.59 -25.23 6.84
N LEU A 309 6.93 -24.17 6.36
CA LEU A 309 7.29 -23.55 5.09
C LEU A 309 8.38 -22.50 5.33
N ALA A 310 9.34 -22.41 4.42
CA ALA A 310 10.34 -21.34 4.37
C ALA A 310 10.39 -20.75 2.96
N PHE A 311 10.62 -19.43 2.87
CA PHE A 311 10.76 -18.75 1.60
C PHE A 311 12.08 -19.10 0.93
N VAL A 312 12.05 -19.34 -0.38
CA VAL A 312 13.22 -19.70 -1.18
C VAL A 312 13.24 -18.90 -2.48
N ALA A 313 14.43 -18.66 -3.01
CA ALA A 313 14.63 -18.04 -4.33
C ALA A 313 15.91 -18.59 -4.99
N PRO A 314 15.95 -18.73 -6.32
CA PRO A 314 14.84 -18.55 -7.25
C PRO A 314 13.85 -19.72 -7.18
N ALA A 315 12.58 -19.46 -7.43
CA ALA A 315 11.53 -20.48 -7.46
C ALA A 315 10.67 -20.39 -8.71
N ASP A 316 10.35 -21.55 -9.27
CA ASP A 316 9.39 -21.68 -10.35
C ASP A 316 7.95 -21.46 -9.84
N PRO A 317 7.08 -20.75 -10.60
CA PRO A 317 5.69 -20.55 -10.24
C PRO A 317 4.86 -21.81 -9.96
N ALA A 318 5.04 -22.88 -10.74
CA ALA A 318 4.36 -24.15 -10.48
C ALA A 318 5.01 -24.89 -9.30
N GLY A 319 6.33 -24.76 -9.14
CA GLY A 319 7.07 -25.25 -7.98
C GLY A 319 6.56 -24.69 -6.65
N LEU A 320 6.19 -23.41 -6.60
CA LEU A 320 5.54 -22.79 -5.43
C LEU A 320 4.25 -23.53 -5.04
N ILE A 321 3.39 -23.86 -6.01
CA ILE A 321 2.15 -24.60 -5.76
C ILE A 321 2.45 -26.02 -5.30
N ALA A 322 3.39 -26.70 -5.96
CA ALA A 322 3.77 -28.08 -5.64
C ALA A 322 4.41 -28.24 -4.25
N ALA A 323 5.02 -27.18 -3.70
CA ALA A 323 5.62 -27.20 -2.36
C ALA A 323 4.57 -27.13 -1.23
N LEU A 324 3.33 -26.74 -1.54
CA LEU A 324 2.27 -26.61 -0.54
C LEU A 324 1.76 -27.98 -0.07
N PRO A 325 1.61 -28.22 1.24
CA PRO A 325 0.99 -29.43 1.78
C PRO A 325 -0.48 -29.52 1.33
N PRO A 326 -0.90 -30.49 0.49
CA PRO A 326 -2.22 -30.47 -0.13
C PRO A 326 -3.36 -30.49 0.89
N ALA A 327 -3.29 -31.37 1.89
CA ALA A 327 -4.36 -31.56 2.88
C ALA A 327 -4.74 -30.29 3.67
N ASP A 328 -3.82 -29.35 3.80
CA ASP A 328 -3.97 -28.14 4.62
C ASP A 328 -3.66 -26.85 3.86
N SER A 329 -3.72 -26.87 2.52
CA SER A 329 -3.48 -25.69 1.69
C SER A 329 -4.66 -25.34 0.80
N ALA A 330 -4.71 -24.08 0.40
CA ALA A 330 -5.67 -23.54 -0.54
C ALA A 330 -4.96 -22.77 -1.65
N VAL A 331 -5.53 -22.79 -2.85
CA VAL A 331 -5.15 -21.90 -3.95
C VAL A 331 -6.38 -21.11 -4.40
N LEU A 332 -6.24 -19.79 -4.49
CA LEU A 332 -7.23 -18.87 -5.02
C LEU A 332 -6.73 -18.25 -6.32
N MET A 333 -7.49 -18.39 -7.40
CA MET A 333 -7.23 -17.72 -8.68
C MET A 333 -8.14 -16.51 -8.82
N LEU A 334 -7.59 -15.32 -8.61
CA LEU A 334 -8.32 -14.05 -8.70
C LEU A 334 -8.12 -13.39 -10.08
N SER A 335 -8.67 -12.19 -10.24
CA SER A 335 -8.52 -11.38 -11.46
C SER A 335 -7.06 -11.29 -11.92
N GLY A 336 -6.83 -11.61 -13.19
CA GLY A 336 -5.53 -11.56 -13.85
C GLY A 336 -4.57 -12.67 -13.43
N ALA A 337 -5.02 -13.69 -12.70
CA ALA A 337 -4.18 -14.84 -12.36
C ALA A 337 -3.66 -15.52 -13.64
N ASN A 338 -2.38 -15.90 -13.63
CA ASN A 338 -1.73 -16.52 -14.79
C ASN A 338 -2.35 -17.89 -15.12
N GLU A 339 -2.94 -18.03 -16.31
CA GLU A 339 -3.57 -19.25 -16.79
C GLU A 339 -2.64 -20.47 -16.81
N ALA A 340 -1.33 -20.26 -16.95
CA ALA A 340 -0.34 -21.35 -16.93
C ALA A 340 -0.31 -22.09 -15.59
N LEU A 341 -0.75 -21.45 -14.50
CA LEU A 341 -0.78 -22.03 -13.16
C LEU A 341 -2.04 -22.87 -12.88
N VAL A 342 -3.02 -22.86 -13.78
CA VAL A 342 -4.29 -23.57 -13.57
C VAL A 342 -4.07 -25.08 -13.43
N GLU A 343 -3.24 -25.68 -14.29
CA GLU A 343 -2.98 -27.13 -14.23
C GLU A 343 -2.27 -27.55 -12.94
N ALA A 344 -1.27 -26.78 -12.51
CA ALA A 344 -0.58 -27.05 -11.23
C ALA A 344 -1.56 -26.93 -10.04
N SER A 345 -2.51 -26.01 -10.11
CA SER A 345 -3.51 -25.80 -9.06
C SER A 345 -4.56 -26.91 -9.02
N LEU A 346 -5.00 -27.39 -10.20
CA LEU A 346 -5.86 -28.56 -10.32
C LEU A 346 -5.16 -29.80 -9.75
N ALA A 347 -3.88 -30.01 -10.07
CA ALA A 347 -3.09 -31.12 -9.53
C ALA A 347 -2.96 -31.08 -7.99
N LEU A 348 -2.86 -29.89 -7.39
CA LEU A 348 -2.91 -29.74 -5.93
C LEU A 348 -4.30 -30.12 -5.37
N ALA A 349 -5.36 -29.68 -6.06
CA ALA A 349 -6.74 -29.97 -5.65
C ALA A 349 -7.06 -31.47 -5.70
N GLU A 350 -6.58 -32.17 -6.72
CA GLU A 350 -6.68 -33.64 -6.83
C GLU A 350 -6.00 -34.38 -5.67
N GLN A 351 -5.00 -33.76 -5.04
CA GLN A 351 -4.29 -34.30 -3.87
C GLN A 351 -4.93 -33.89 -2.53
N GLY A 352 -6.07 -33.22 -2.54
CA GLY A 352 -6.81 -32.79 -1.33
C GLY A 352 -6.67 -31.31 -0.99
N GLY A 353 -5.95 -30.53 -1.80
CA GLY A 353 -5.93 -29.07 -1.74
C GLY A 353 -7.30 -28.46 -2.01
N TRP A 354 -7.56 -27.31 -1.41
CA TRP A 354 -8.75 -26.54 -1.76
C TRP A 354 -8.43 -25.57 -2.89
N LEU A 355 -9.27 -25.52 -3.92
CA LEU A 355 -9.09 -24.64 -5.07
C LEU A 355 -10.38 -23.89 -5.33
N ALA A 356 -10.28 -22.57 -5.51
CA ALA A 356 -11.40 -21.76 -5.93
C ALA A 356 -10.95 -20.61 -6.86
N GLY A 357 -11.88 -20.15 -7.70
CA GLY A 357 -11.67 -18.99 -8.58
C GLY A 357 -12.55 -17.81 -8.22
N GLN A 358 -12.18 -16.61 -8.65
CA GLN A 358 -13.08 -15.47 -8.58
C GLN A 358 -14.25 -15.65 -9.56
N SER A 359 -15.47 -15.29 -9.16
CA SER A 359 -16.60 -15.23 -10.08
C SER A 359 -16.34 -14.22 -11.21
N THR A 360 -16.97 -14.38 -12.37
CA THR A 360 -16.78 -13.46 -13.50
C THR A 360 -17.37 -12.08 -13.24
N ASP A 361 -18.31 -11.96 -12.30
CA ASP A 361 -18.92 -10.69 -11.94
C ASP A 361 -17.94 -9.81 -11.13
N GLY A 362 -17.65 -8.62 -11.66
CA GLY A 362 -16.64 -7.71 -11.11
C GLY A 362 -15.19 -8.24 -11.17
N CYS A 363 -14.92 -9.23 -12.02
CA CYS A 363 -13.57 -9.69 -12.33
C CYS A 363 -13.04 -8.99 -13.59
N TYR A 364 -11.91 -8.30 -13.46
CA TYR A 364 -11.35 -7.52 -14.57
C TYR A 364 -10.77 -8.41 -15.66
N ASP A 365 -9.98 -9.41 -15.27
CA ASP A 365 -9.45 -10.43 -16.17
C ASP A 365 -9.82 -11.83 -15.64
N PRO A 366 -10.88 -12.46 -16.19
CA PRO A 366 -11.40 -13.71 -15.68
C PRO A 366 -10.74 -14.95 -16.28
N ALA A 367 -9.67 -14.85 -17.09
CA ALA A 367 -9.21 -15.96 -17.93
C ALA A 367 -8.96 -17.28 -17.14
N ALA A 368 -8.13 -17.24 -16.10
CA ALA A 368 -7.85 -18.40 -15.25
C ALA A 368 -9.08 -18.85 -14.46
N ALA A 369 -9.84 -17.91 -13.90
CA ALA A 369 -11.02 -18.24 -13.09
C ALA A 369 -12.16 -18.86 -13.93
N ALA A 370 -12.34 -18.40 -15.17
CA ALA A 370 -13.27 -18.97 -16.15
C ALA A 370 -12.85 -20.38 -16.57
N ARG A 371 -11.55 -20.67 -16.63
CA ARG A 371 -11.05 -22.05 -16.85
C ARG A 371 -11.37 -22.95 -15.67
N LEU A 372 -11.21 -22.48 -14.43
CA LEU A 372 -11.65 -23.20 -13.24
C LEU A 372 -13.16 -23.46 -13.23
N ALA A 373 -13.97 -22.45 -13.54
CA ALA A 373 -15.42 -22.57 -13.62
C ALA A 373 -15.87 -23.67 -14.60
N ARG A 374 -15.21 -23.76 -15.78
CA ARG A 374 -15.47 -24.80 -16.78
C ARG A 374 -15.14 -26.21 -16.30
N GLN A 375 -14.22 -26.35 -15.35
CA GLN A 375 -13.87 -27.62 -14.70
C GLN A 375 -14.78 -27.93 -13.50
N GLY A 376 -15.82 -27.13 -13.26
CA GLY A 376 -16.74 -27.32 -12.13
C GLY A 376 -16.15 -26.94 -10.77
N ILE A 377 -15.03 -26.21 -10.76
CA ILE A 377 -14.41 -25.71 -9.53
C ILE A 377 -15.25 -24.56 -8.96
N LEU A 378 -15.30 -24.47 -7.63
CA LEU A 378 -16.00 -23.41 -6.92
C LEU A 378 -15.52 -22.02 -7.39
N THR A 379 -16.48 -21.14 -7.66
CA THR A 379 -16.21 -19.73 -7.91
C THR A 379 -17.09 -18.86 -7.03
N GLY A 380 -16.58 -17.69 -6.63
CA GLY A 380 -17.30 -16.73 -5.80
C GLY A 380 -16.66 -15.35 -5.85
N ASP A 381 -17.36 -14.33 -5.37
CA ASP A 381 -16.73 -13.03 -5.20
C ASP A 381 -15.62 -13.08 -4.13
N PRO A 382 -14.65 -12.15 -4.12
CA PRO A 382 -13.52 -12.22 -3.18
C PRO A 382 -13.93 -12.27 -1.69
N ALA A 383 -15.04 -11.63 -1.30
CA ALA A 383 -15.50 -11.65 0.08
C ALA A 383 -16.13 -13.02 0.44
N GLN A 384 -16.88 -13.62 -0.49
CA GLN A 384 -17.39 -14.99 -0.35
C GLN A 384 -16.26 -16.01 -0.25
N LEU A 385 -15.20 -15.86 -1.05
CA LEU A 385 -14.01 -16.71 -0.97
C LEU A 385 -13.32 -16.56 0.40
N ALA A 386 -13.23 -15.36 0.95
CA ALA A 386 -12.71 -15.12 2.31
C ALA A 386 -13.55 -15.85 3.37
N GLN A 387 -14.88 -15.79 3.25
CA GLN A 387 -15.78 -16.49 4.17
C GLN A 387 -15.63 -18.01 4.06
N ALA A 388 -15.48 -18.55 2.85
CA ALA A 388 -15.24 -19.99 2.66
C ALA A 388 -13.90 -20.44 3.28
N LEU A 389 -12.85 -19.60 3.19
CA LEU A 389 -11.58 -19.84 3.88
C LEU A 389 -11.76 -19.85 5.41
N ALA A 390 -12.46 -18.85 5.95
CA ALA A 390 -12.72 -18.74 7.39
C ALA A 390 -13.58 -19.89 7.93
N GLN A 391 -14.50 -20.43 7.13
CA GLN A 391 -15.26 -21.64 7.49
C GLN A 391 -14.40 -22.90 7.48
N ARG A 392 -13.43 -22.98 6.54
CA ARG A 392 -12.50 -24.11 6.45
C ARG A 392 -11.49 -24.12 7.59
N TRP A 393 -11.00 -22.94 7.96
CA TRP A 393 -10.06 -22.75 9.07
C TRP A 393 -10.63 -21.73 10.06
N PRO A 394 -11.51 -22.18 10.98
CA PRO A 394 -12.05 -21.32 12.02
C PRO A 394 -10.92 -20.87 12.96
N ALA A 395 -11.07 -19.63 13.46
CA ALA A 395 -10.19 -19.05 14.48
C ALA A 395 -10.23 -19.83 15.81
#